data_AF-X1U3Q7-F1
#
_entry.id   AF-X1U3Q7-F1
#
_cell.length_a   1.000
_cell.length_b   1.000
_cell.length_c   1.000
_cell.angle_alpha   90.00
_cell.angle_beta   90.00
_cell.angle_gamma   90.00
#
_symmetry.space_group_name_H-M   'P 1'
#
loop_
_entity.id
_entity.type
_entity.pdbx_description
1 polymer ?
#
loop_
_entity_poly.entity_id
_entity_poly.type
_entity_poly.pdbx_seq_one_letter_code
_entity_poly.pdbx_strand_id
1 'polypeptide(L)'
;MSAIHEQAMNYVYQQVLQRLQGHFSRAERTALQLLIQRLIVAAGGIEQIGNYKVLVAHGGGKGSSYALAFLRAAQLTIAGRAPRSFQLRVATLRHTGMTQAALDSIHRGYSALFFHDDPRVELLMVENQ
;
A
#
# COMPACT_ATOMS: atom_id res chain seq x y z
N MET A 1 16.81 3.96 -15.36
CA MET A 1 15.42 3.87 -15.88
C MET A 1 15.18 5.05 -16.82
N SER A 2 14.48 4.83 -17.94
CA SER A 2 14.15 5.91 -18.90
C SER A 2 13.06 6.81 -18.34
N ALA A 3 13.07 8.11 -18.68
CA ALA A 3 12.02 9.07 -18.33
C ALA A 3 10.62 8.61 -18.79
N ILE A 4 10.53 7.87 -19.90
CA ILE A 4 9.27 7.30 -20.41
C ILE A 4 8.73 6.23 -19.45
N HIS A 5 9.59 5.40 -18.86
CA HIS A 5 9.18 4.39 -17.89
C HIS A 5 8.64 5.04 -16.62
N GLU A 6 9.33 6.06 -16.10
CA GLU A 6 8.89 6.79 -14.90
C GLU A 6 7.53 7.47 -15.11
N GLN A 7 7.31 8.09 -16.28
CA GLN A 7 6.02 8.68 -16.64
C GLN A 7 4.90 7.62 -16.73
N ALA A 8 5.18 6.47 -17.36
CA ALA A 8 4.22 5.37 -17.46
C ALA A 8 3.83 4.85 -16.06
N MET A 9 4.81 4.66 -15.17
CA MET A 9 4.57 4.21 -13.80
C MET A 9 3.73 5.22 -13.01
N ASN A 10 4.02 6.51 -13.13
CA ASN A 10 3.23 7.57 -12.49
C ASN A 10 1.77 7.57 -12.95
N TYR A 11 1.51 7.30 -14.23
CA TYR A 11 0.15 7.16 -14.74
C TYR A 11 -0.57 5.95 -14.12
N VAL A 12 0.09 4.79 -14.03
CA VAL A 12 -0.47 3.60 -13.37
C VAL A 12 -0.79 3.89 -11.90
N TYR A 13 0.11 4.55 -11.17
CA TYR A 13 -0.13 4.95 -9.78
C TYR A 13 -1.34 5.86 -9.63
N GLN A 14 -1.53 6.83 -10.53
CA GLN A 14 -2.70 7.70 -10.52
C GLN A 14 -3.99 6.90 -10.77
N GLN A 15 -3.99 5.96 -11.71
CA GLN A 15 -5.15 5.09 -11.97
C GLN A 15 -5.51 4.23 -10.76
N VAL A 16 -4.52 3.64 -10.09
CA VAL A 16 -4.72 2.85 -8.87
C VAL A 16 -5.32 3.72 -7.77
N LEU A 17 -4.79 4.93 -7.57
CA LEU A 17 -5.30 5.87 -6.57
C LEU A 17 -6.75 6.30 -6.88
N GLN A 18 -7.06 6.63 -8.13
CA GLN A 18 -8.42 7.00 -8.55
C GLN A 18 -9.41 5.87 -8.29
N ARG A 19 -9.04 4.62 -8.62
CA ARG A 19 -9.89 3.45 -8.33
C ARG A 19 -10.14 3.30 -6.83
N LEU A 20 -9.09 3.38 -6.00
CA LEU A 20 -9.23 3.28 -4.54
C LEU A 20 -10.15 4.38 -3.99
N GLN A 21 -9.95 5.63 -4.42
CA GLN A 21 -10.79 6.75 -4.02
C GLN A 21 -12.25 6.56 -4.48
N GLY A 22 -12.47 5.98 -5.66
CA GLY A 22 -13.79 5.63 -6.18
C GLY A 22 -14.55 4.64 -5.29
N HIS A 23 -13.84 3.71 -4.64
CA HIS A 23 -14.44 2.74 -3.70
C HIS A 23 -14.68 3.31 -2.30
N PHE A 24 -13.90 4.31 -1.87
CA PHE A 24 -14.07 4.90 -0.54
C PHE A 24 -15.30 5.80 -0.48
N SER A 25 -16.09 5.60 0.58
CA SER A 25 -17.11 6.54 1.03
C SER A 25 -16.49 7.89 1.41
N ARG A 26 -17.35 8.90 1.57
CA ARG A 26 -16.91 10.23 2.02
C ARG A 26 -16.19 10.17 3.36
N ALA A 27 -16.69 9.39 4.33
CA ALA A 27 -16.08 9.25 5.65
C ALA A 27 -14.68 8.62 5.56
N GLU A 28 -14.52 7.63 4.69
CA GLU A 28 -13.25 6.94 4.47
C GLU A 28 -12.22 7.84 3.78
N ARG A 29 -12.65 8.70 2.85
CA ARG A 29 -11.77 9.72 2.27
C ARG A 29 -11.29 10.74 3.31
N THR A 30 -12.14 11.12 4.27
CA THR A 30 -11.72 11.95 5.41
C THR A 30 -10.73 11.21 6.31
N ALA A 31 -11.01 9.95 6.65
CA ALA A 31 -10.12 9.12 7.45
C ALA A 31 -8.75 8.93 6.75
N LEU A 32 -8.73 8.85 5.43
CA LEU A 32 -7.50 8.77 4.64
C LEU A 32 -6.64 10.03 4.82
N GLN A 33 -7.23 11.23 4.82
CA GLN A 33 -6.48 12.46 5.07
C GLN A 33 -5.88 12.49 6.48
N LEU A 34 -6.63 12.04 7.48
CA LEU A 34 -6.13 11.92 8.86
C LEU A 34 -5.00 10.89 8.97
N LEU A 35 -5.10 9.75 8.27
CA LEU A 35 -4.04 8.76 8.20
C LEU A 35 -2.76 9.35 7.58
N ILE A 36 -2.88 10.06 6.46
CA ILE A 36 -1.74 10.72 5.80
C ILE A 36 -1.05 11.68 6.77
N GLN A 37 -1.81 12.54 7.46
CA GLN A 37 -1.25 13.46 8.45
C GLN A 37 -0.51 12.73 9.57
N ARG A 38 -1.10 11.66 10.12
CA ARG A 38 -0.47 10.85 11.18
C ARG A 38 0.81 10.16 10.72
N LEU A 39 0.86 9.66 9.48
CA LEU A 39 2.05 9.06 8.90
C LEU A 39 3.18 10.09 8.74
N ILE A 40 2.84 11.29 8.26
CA ILE A 40 3.81 12.38 8.11
C ILE A 40 4.36 12.81 9.46
N VAL A 41 3.50 12.98 10.47
CA VAL A 41 3.93 13.34 11.83
C VAL A 41 4.80 12.24 12.44
N ALA A 42 4.39 10.98 12.33
CA ALA A 42 5.14 9.85 12.88
C ALA A 42 6.51 9.67 12.21
N ALA A 43 6.64 10.05 10.93
CA ALA A 43 7.93 10.06 10.23
C ALA A 43 8.87 11.18 10.71
N GLY A 44 8.39 12.17 11.47
CA GLY A 44 9.15 13.37 11.81
C GLY A 44 9.04 14.48 10.77
N GLY A 45 7.99 14.48 9.95
CA GLY A 45 7.73 15.46 8.91
C GLY A 45 7.84 14.91 7.49
N ILE A 46 7.39 15.71 6.51
CA ILE A 46 7.32 15.30 5.11
C ILE A 46 8.72 15.03 4.51
N GLU A 47 9.75 15.71 5.01
CA GLU A 47 11.13 15.52 4.56
C GLU A 47 11.68 14.14 4.96
N GLN A 48 11.22 13.60 6.09
CA GLN A 48 11.67 12.32 6.63
C GLN A 48 10.82 11.12 6.15
N ILE A 49 9.68 11.37 5.50
CA ILE A 49 8.73 10.32 5.10
C ILE A 49 9.36 9.25 4.21
N GLY A 50 10.34 9.61 3.38
CA GLY A 50 11.02 8.66 2.48
C GLY A 50 11.84 7.59 3.20
N ASN A 51 12.23 7.84 4.45
CA ASN A 51 12.98 6.91 5.30
C ASN A 51 12.06 6.13 6.24
N TYR A 52 10.80 6.54 6.36
CA TYR A 52 9.83 5.92 7.26
C TYR A 52 9.35 4.58 6.70
N LYS A 53 9.27 3.56 7.57
CA LYS A 53 8.84 2.22 7.21
C LYS A 53 7.56 1.85 7.95
N VAL A 54 6.55 1.45 7.19
CA VAL A 54 5.29 0.94 7.72
C VAL A 54 5.26 -0.57 7.50
N LEU A 55 5.15 -1.34 8.58
CA LEU A 55 5.02 -2.79 8.54
C LEU A 55 3.57 -3.20 8.83
N VAL A 56 3.02 -4.09 8.02
CA VAL A 56 1.68 -4.65 8.22
C VAL A 56 1.69 -6.16 8.07
N ALA A 57 1.14 -6.85 9.06
CA ALA A 57 0.80 -8.26 8.94
C ALA A 57 -0.51 -8.44 8.16
N HIS A 58 -0.51 -9.33 7.17
CA HIS A 58 -1.66 -9.61 6.32
C HIS A 58 -2.00 -11.10 6.33
N GLY A 59 -3.20 -11.44 6.80
CA GLY A 59 -3.70 -12.82 6.85
C GLY A 59 -4.80 -13.11 5.82
N GLY A 60 -5.03 -12.24 4.84
CA GLY A 60 -6.10 -12.39 3.84
C GLY A 60 -7.52 -12.05 4.31
N GLY A 61 -7.71 -11.73 5.60
CA GLY A 61 -9.00 -11.30 6.14
C GLY A 61 -9.38 -9.88 5.73
N LYS A 62 -10.69 -9.61 5.62
CA LYS A 62 -11.27 -8.33 5.15
C LYS A 62 -10.64 -7.09 5.81
N GLY A 63 -10.49 -7.10 7.14
CA GLY A 63 -9.92 -5.96 7.87
C GLY A 63 -8.49 -5.65 7.45
N SER A 64 -7.63 -6.67 7.32
CA SER A 64 -6.25 -6.50 6.88
C SER A 64 -6.15 -6.07 5.40
N SER A 65 -7.03 -6.58 4.53
CA SER A 65 -7.12 -6.12 3.13
C SER A 65 -7.52 -4.65 3.04
N TYR A 66 -8.44 -4.23 3.92
CA TYR A 66 -8.90 -2.84 3.97
C TYR A 66 -7.82 -1.89 4.46
N ALA A 67 -7.06 -2.30 5.47
CA ALA A 67 -5.89 -1.56 5.94
C ALA A 67 -4.85 -1.37 4.82
N LEU A 68 -4.60 -2.41 4.01
CA LEU A 68 -3.70 -2.30 2.85
C LEU A 68 -4.23 -1.33 1.79
N ALA A 69 -5.53 -1.33 1.51
CA ALA A 69 -6.14 -0.37 0.59
C ALA A 69 -5.96 1.09 1.07
N PHE A 70 -6.16 1.35 2.37
CA PHE A 70 -5.94 2.66 2.97
C PHE A 70 -4.48 3.10 2.92
N LEU A 71 -3.55 2.21 3.29
CA LEU A 71 -2.12 2.50 3.25
C LEU A 71 -1.64 2.73 1.82
N ARG A 72 -2.14 1.96 0.85
CA ARG A 72 -1.81 2.17 -0.55
C ARG A 72 -2.32 3.52 -1.05
N ALA A 73 -3.56 3.87 -0.74
CA ALA A 73 -4.10 5.18 -1.10
C ALA A 73 -3.29 6.31 -0.45
N ALA A 74 -2.85 6.16 0.81
CA ALA A 74 -2.03 7.14 1.50
C ALA A 74 -0.65 7.28 0.84
N GLN A 75 0.01 6.16 0.55
CA GLN A 75 1.32 6.11 -0.08
C GLN A 75 1.33 6.81 -1.44
N LEU A 76 0.32 6.53 -2.29
CA LEU A 76 0.18 7.13 -3.61
C LEU A 76 -0.24 8.61 -3.54
N THR A 77 -1.08 8.99 -2.58
CA THR A 77 -1.45 10.40 -2.37
C THR A 77 -0.23 11.24 -1.97
N ILE A 78 0.63 10.71 -1.09
CA ILE A 78 1.88 11.39 -0.70
C ILE A 78 2.83 11.48 -1.90
N ALA A 79 3.02 10.37 -2.63
CA ALA A 79 3.88 10.34 -3.81
C ALA A 79 3.48 11.31 -4.93
N GLY A 80 2.18 11.61 -5.07
CA GLY A 80 1.70 12.61 -6.02
C GLY A 80 1.97 14.07 -5.63
N ARG A 81 2.46 14.32 -4.40
CA ARG A 81 2.65 15.67 -3.84
C ARG A 81 4.05 15.91 -3.26
N ALA A 82 4.88 14.87 -3.15
CA ALA A 82 6.21 14.91 -2.55
C ALA A 82 7.18 14.04 -3.36
N PRO A 83 8.49 14.37 -3.36
CA PRO A 83 9.49 13.62 -4.11
C PRO A 83 9.70 12.19 -3.60
N ARG A 84 9.27 11.88 -2.37
CA ARG A 84 9.36 10.55 -1.75
C ARG A 84 8.10 10.25 -0.95
N SER A 85 7.85 8.96 -0.75
CA SER A 85 6.80 8.43 0.12
C SER A 85 7.40 7.33 1.00
N PHE A 86 6.67 6.91 2.04
CA PHE A 86 7.13 5.89 2.97
C PHE A 86 7.28 4.51 2.30
N GLN A 87 8.12 3.67 2.88
CA GLN A 87 8.29 2.27 2.49
C GLN A 87 7.23 1.42 3.16
N LEU A 88 6.50 0.62 2.39
CA LEU A 88 5.47 -0.29 2.88
C LEU A 88 5.99 -1.73 2.84
N ARG A 89 6.05 -2.38 4.00
CA ARG A 89 6.38 -3.80 4.10
C ARG A 89 5.15 -4.58 4.52
N VAL A 90 4.74 -5.55 3.72
CA VAL A 90 3.58 -6.40 3.98
C VAL A 90 4.06 -7.82 4.25
N ALA A 91 3.80 -8.32 5.44
CA ALA A 91 4.13 -9.68 5.84
C ALA A 91 2.87 -10.57 5.75
N THR A 92 2.83 -11.44 4.74
CA THR A 92 1.81 -12.48 4.62
C THR A 92 2.10 -13.57 5.65
N LEU A 93 1.21 -13.72 6.64
CA LEU A 93 1.36 -14.73 7.68
C LEU A 93 0.74 -16.06 7.18
N ARG A 94 1.55 -16.90 6.57
CA ARG A 94 1.12 -18.23 6.12
C ARG A 94 1.07 -19.18 7.31
N HIS A 95 -0.09 -19.78 7.52
CA HIS A 95 -0.31 -20.81 8.52
C HIS A 95 -0.93 -22.05 7.88
N THR A 96 -0.86 -23.20 8.55
CA THR A 96 -1.30 -24.51 8.04
C THR A 96 -2.76 -24.54 7.59
N GLY A 97 -3.63 -23.76 8.22
CA GLY A 97 -5.03 -23.61 7.83
C GLY A 97 -5.29 -22.73 6.59
N MET A 98 -4.27 -22.12 5.97
CA MET A 98 -4.45 -21.23 4.82
C MET A 98 -4.54 -22.05 3.52
N THR A 99 -5.70 -22.01 2.87
CA THR A 99 -5.92 -22.72 1.61
C THR A 99 -5.23 -22.03 0.43
N GLN A 100 -5.01 -22.77 -0.67
CA GLN A 100 -4.51 -22.16 -1.91
C GLN A 100 -5.42 -21.04 -2.41
N ALA A 101 -6.75 -21.23 -2.32
CA ALA A 101 -7.72 -20.19 -2.70
C ALA A 101 -7.57 -18.90 -1.87
N ALA A 102 -7.20 -19.01 -0.59
CA ALA A 102 -6.90 -17.85 0.24
C ALA A 102 -5.62 -17.14 -0.22
N LEU A 103 -4.55 -17.88 -0.54
CA LEU A 103 -3.31 -17.34 -1.10
C LEU A 103 -3.55 -16.65 -2.44
N ASP A 104 -4.34 -17.26 -3.33
CA ASP A 104 -4.69 -16.67 -4.63
C ASP A 104 -5.49 -15.36 -4.46
N SER A 105 -6.36 -15.31 -3.44
CA SER A 105 -7.11 -14.09 -3.11
C SER A 105 -6.18 -12.96 -2.64
N ILE A 106 -5.20 -13.28 -1.79
CA ILE A 106 -4.17 -12.34 -1.35
C ILE A 106 -3.37 -11.82 -2.54
N HIS A 107 -2.91 -12.73 -3.41
CA HIS A 107 -2.14 -12.38 -4.61
C HIS A 107 -2.94 -11.46 -5.55
N ARG A 108 -4.23 -11.75 -5.79
CA ARG A 108 -5.11 -10.86 -6.55
C ARG A 108 -5.25 -9.49 -5.89
N GLY A 109 -5.34 -9.45 -4.57
CA GLY A 109 -5.35 -8.20 -3.80
C GLY A 109 -4.08 -7.37 -4.02
N TYR A 110 -2.91 -8.00 -3.95
CA TYR A 110 -1.62 -7.32 -4.20
C TYR A 110 -1.48 -6.83 -5.63
N SER A 111 -1.96 -7.62 -6.60
CA SER A 111 -2.01 -7.21 -8.01
C SER A 111 -2.95 -6.00 -8.20
N ALA A 112 -4.13 -6.00 -7.58
CA ALA A 112 -5.06 -4.88 -7.63
C ALA A 112 -4.53 -3.62 -6.91
N LEU A 113 -3.64 -3.77 -5.94
CA LEU A 113 -2.97 -2.64 -5.30
C LEU A 113 -1.67 -2.25 -6.00
N PHE A 114 -1.29 -2.97 -7.05
CA PHE A 114 -0.06 -2.76 -7.81
C PHE A 114 1.17 -2.77 -6.88
N PHE A 115 1.22 -3.75 -5.97
CA PHE A 115 2.30 -3.88 -4.99
C PHE A 115 3.55 -4.56 -5.55
N HIS A 116 3.39 -5.52 -6.46
CA HIS A 116 4.51 -6.27 -7.03
C HIS A 116 5.48 -5.39 -7.84
N ASP A 117 4.95 -4.32 -8.44
CA ASP A 117 5.66 -3.47 -9.40
C ASP A 117 5.99 -2.06 -8.83
N ASP A 118 5.86 -1.88 -7.52
CA ASP A 118 6.21 -0.62 -6.86
C ASP A 118 7.43 -0.80 -5.96
N PRO A 119 8.57 -0.15 -6.27
CA PRO A 119 9.81 -0.32 -5.50
C PRO A 119 9.72 0.19 -4.05
N ARG A 120 8.65 0.91 -3.69
CA ARG A 120 8.39 1.37 -2.32
C ARG A 120 7.61 0.32 -1.50
N VAL A 121 7.30 -0.83 -2.09
CA VAL A 121 6.54 -1.89 -1.46
C VAL A 121 7.36 -3.17 -1.44
N GLU A 122 7.43 -3.81 -0.29
CA GLU A 122 8.09 -5.09 -0.08
C GLU A 122 7.08 -6.11 0.44
N LEU A 123 6.97 -7.24 -0.25
CA LEU A 123 6.07 -8.33 0.11
C LEU A 123 6.88 -9.49 0.66
N LEU A 124 6.59 -9.86 1.90
CA LEU A 124 7.26 -10.93 2.62
C LEU A 124 6.26 -12.06 2.86
N MET A 125 6.71 -13.30 2.69
CA MET A 125 5.99 -14.48 3.17
C MET A 125 6.64 -14.92 4.47
N VAL A 126 5.86 -14.99 5.54
CA VAL A 126 6.28 -15.55 6.82
C VAL A 126 5.60 -16.90 6.95
N GLU A 127 6.40 -17.96 6.92
CA GLU A 127 5.93 -19.33 7.05
C GLU A 127 6.36 -19.87 8.41
N ASN A 128 5.41 -20.39 9.19
CA ASN A 128 5.73 -21.14 10.41
C ASN A 128 6.06 -22.57 9.96
N GLN A 129 7.35 -22.94 9.97
CA GLN A 129 7.82 -24.30 9.69
C GLN A 129 7.51 -25.24 10.86
#